data_AF-A0A099XPP7-F1
#
_entry.id   AF-A0A099XPP7-F1
#
_cell.length_a   1.000
_cell.length_b   1.000
_cell.length_c   1.000
_cell.angle_alpha   90.00
_cell.angle_beta   90.00
_cell.angle_gamma   90.00
#
_symmetry.space_group_name_H-M   'P 1'
#
loop_
_entity.id
_entity.type
_entity.pdbx_description
1 polymer ?
#
loop_
_entity_poly.entity_id
_entity_poly.type
_entity_poly.pdbx_seq_one_letter_code
_entity_poly.pdbx_strand_id
1 'polypeptide(L)'
;MKKTLFIFLISFSLLSVGQIDSTQVQLKTLDTVSNTKTKSNLSELDYYKLLAEQAQKDNETYISLTQWTLGISFAFLLAIIGSQVFFNYRINKKEIDFIKKDIDEKIAELKNNLTESIDTKLEKLNKDLKTDFTRLSIDLKKSNADNFKNHKEYSNLKLEVQKSSIKQEIKALEKEVEQNKGDLWKLKGVETNALSSFIRSTFLQLELNRDVQYIMNDIIEVLENLEEIDSHSYNKLNELSKKTIESNKEKTEKMISLYKDKPVYEYTNTSPFGGIGGMGIFGPSKRYIKNKK
;
A
#
# COMPACT_ATOMS: atom_id res chain seq x y z
N MET A 1 -64.25 56.63 17.86
CA MET A 1 -63.21 55.80 17.22
C MET A 1 -62.26 55.07 18.18
N LYS A 2 -62.02 55.53 19.43
CA LYS A 2 -61.14 54.81 20.37
C LYS A 2 -61.68 53.44 20.84
N LYS A 3 -63.00 53.26 20.93
CA LYS A 3 -63.62 52.00 21.37
C LYS A 3 -63.58 50.89 20.31
N THR A 4 -63.70 51.23 19.03
CA THR A 4 -63.63 50.26 17.92
C THR A 4 -62.20 49.73 17.71
N LEU A 5 -61.18 50.56 17.93
CA LEU A 5 -59.78 50.16 17.82
C LEU A 5 -59.36 49.22 18.97
N PHE A 6 -59.92 49.42 20.17
CA PHE A 6 -59.69 48.53 21.31
C PHE A 6 -60.36 47.16 21.14
N ILE A 7 -61.56 47.12 20.54
CA ILE A 7 -62.24 45.86 20.20
C ILE A 7 -61.44 45.11 19.12
N PHE A 8 -60.93 45.80 18.09
CA PHE A 8 -60.14 45.16 17.03
C PHE A 8 -58.83 44.56 17.57
N LEU A 9 -58.17 45.26 18.51
CA LEU A 9 -56.93 44.80 19.15
C LEU A 9 -57.14 43.57 20.05
N ILE A 10 -58.29 43.48 20.73
CA ILE A 10 -58.66 42.31 21.57
C ILE A 10 -59.10 41.12 20.69
N SER A 11 -59.80 41.35 19.58
CA SER A 11 -60.15 40.26 18.67
C SER A 11 -58.93 39.69 17.93
N PHE A 12 -57.88 40.49 17.69
CA PHE A 12 -56.65 39.99 17.08
C PHE A 12 -55.77 39.20 18.07
N SER A 13 -55.76 39.56 19.37
CA SER A 13 -55.05 38.79 20.39
C SER A 13 -55.73 37.46 20.73
N LEU A 14 -57.07 37.37 20.63
CA LEU A 14 -57.78 36.10 20.84
C LEU A 14 -57.60 35.10 19.69
N LEU A 15 -57.35 35.57 18.46
CA LEU A 15 -57.05 34.71 17.31
C LEU A 15 -55.63 34.13 17.33
N SER A 16 -54.68 34.71 18.08
CA SER A 16 -53.31 34.18 18.19
C SER A 16 -53.14 33.14 19.30
N VAL A 17 -54.17 32.86 20.11
CA VAL A 17 -54.10 31.91 21.24
C VAL A 17 -54.63 30.51 20.86
N GLY A 18 -55.12 30.33 19.63
CA GLY A 18 -55.75 29.08 19.15
C GLY A 18 -54.83 28.03 18.53
N GLN A 19 -53.50 28.21 18.52
CA GLN A 19 -52.55 27.19 18.08
C GLN A 19 -51.39 27.07 19.08
N ILE A 20 -51.69 26.51 20.24
CA ILE A 20 -50.67 25.93 21.13
C ILE A 20 -51.07 24.47 21.32
N ASP A 21 -50.84 23.66 20.29
CA ASP A 21 -50.78 22.21 20.47
C ASP A 21 -49.32 21.80 20.70
N SER A 22 -49.08 21.43 21.97
CA SER A 22 -48.03 20.55 22.48
C SER A 22 -46.61 20.73 21.94
N THR A 23 -45.92 21.76 22.44
CA THR A 23 -44.54 21.55 22.89
C THR A 23 -44.47 21.95 24.35
N GLN A 24 -44.81 21.01 25.23
CA GLN A 24 -44.25 21.01 26.57
C GLN A 24 -42.73 21.00 26.39
N VAL A 25 -42.11 22.16 26.54
CA VAL A 25 -40.70 22.26 26.90
C VAL A 25 -40.60 21.68 28.31
N GLN A 26 -40.54 20.35 28.40
CA GLN A 26 -39.87 19.72 29.51
C GLN A 26 -38.40 20.13 29.39
N LEU A 27 -38.05 21.20 30.08
CA LEU A 27 -36.71 21.37 30.64
C LEU A 27 -36.46 20.15 31.54
N LYS A 28 -36.06 19.04 30.91
CA LYS A 28 -35.49 17.90 31.60
C LYS A 28 -34.13 18.39 32.08
N THR A 29 -34.12 18.75 33.36
CA THR A 29 -32.95 18.92 34.19
C THR A 29 -31.85 17.96 33.74
N LEU A 30 -30.74 18.57 33.38
CA LEU A 30 -29.46 17.94 33.07
C LEU A 30 -28.86 17.39 34.38
N ASP A 31 -29.47 16.34 34.93
CA ASP A 31 -28.87 15.56 36.01
C ASP A 31 -28.63 14.12 35.54
N THR A 32 -27.40 13.91 35.08
CA THR A 32 -26.52 12.79 35.40
C THR A 32 -27.19 11.42 35.63
N VAL A 33 -27.20 10.59 34.59
CA VAL A 33 -27.00 9.13 34.75
C VAL A 33 -25.83 8.71 33.88
N SER A 34 -24.70 8.59 34.56
CA SER A 34 -23.58 7.71 34.23
C SER A 34 -24.04 6.30 33.90
N ASN A 35 -23.31 5.65 32.99
CA ASN A 35 -23.24 4.21 32.76
C ASN A 35 -24.46 3.51 32.14
N THR A 36 -24.43 3.43 30.80
CA THR A 36 -24.30 2.12 30.16
C THR A 36 -23.14 2.13 29.19
N LYS A 37 -21.99 1.62 29.66
CA LYS A 37 -21.01 0.97 28.78
C LYS A 37 -21.71 -0.20 28.10
N THR A 38 -22.32 0.06 26.95
CA THR A 38 -22.59 -0.98 25.97
C THR A 38 -21.82 -0.60 24.73
N LYS A 39 -20.58 -1.11 24.64
CA LYS A 39 -19.91 -1.37 23.37
C LYS A 39 -20.83 -2.30 22.58
N SER A 40 -21.71 -1.74 21.78
CA SER A 40 -22.30 -2.44 20.65
C SER A 40 -22.16 -1.50 19.48
N ASN A 41 -21.49 -1.98 18.43
CA ASN A 41 -21.43 -1.39 17.11
C ASN A 41 -22.75 -0.69 16.79
N LEU A 42 -22.82 0.63 16.97
CA LEU A 42 -23.76 1.41 16.18
C LEU A 42 -23.24 1.24 14.77
N SER A 43 -24.01 0.50 13.98
CA SER A 43 -23.83 0.44 12.53
C SER A 43 -23.64 1.88 12.05
N GLU A 44 -22.62 2.12 11.25
CA GLU A 44 -22.32 3.43 10.65
C GLU A 44 -23.60 4.09 10.09
N LEU A 45 -24.52 3.25 9.59
CA LEU A 45 -25.86 3.59 9.13
C LEU A 45 -26.74 4.31 10.17
N ASP A 46 -26.77 3.85 11.42
CA ASP A 46 -27.61 4.43 12.49
C ASP A 46 -27.07 5.79 12.95
N TYR A 47 -25.73 5.95 12.91
CA TYR A 47 -25.10 7.25 13.18
C TYR A 47 -25.42 8.27 12.09
N TYR A 48 -25.36 7.87 10.81
CA TYR A 48 -25.76 8.72 9.69
C TYR A 48 -27.25 9.06 9.72
N LYS A 49 -28.11 8.13 10.13
CA LYS A 49 -29.54 8.40 10.30
C LYS A 49 -29.81 9.46 11.37
N LEU A 50 -29.12 9.37 12.51
CA LEU A 50 -29.26 10.35 13.59
C LEU A 50 -28.78 11.75 13.19
N LEU A 51 -27.66 11.84 12.45
CA LEU A 51 -27.19 13.11 11.88
C LEU A 51 -28.16 13.70 10.85
N ALA A 52 -28.77 12.87 10.00
CA ALA A 52 -29.74 13.31 9.00
C ALA A 52 -31.04 13.82 9.63
N GLU A 53 -31.57 13.12 10.63
CA GLU A 53 -32.76 13.55 11.38
C GLU A 53 -32.50 14.88 12.12
N GLN A 54 -31.31 15.04 12.70
CA GLN A 54 -30.93 16.29 13.35
C GLN A 54 -30.77 17.44 12.37
N ALA A 55 -30.12 17.21 11.22
CA ALA A 55 -29.99 18.22 10.16
C ALA A 55 -31.36 18.65 9.59
N GLN A 56 -32.30 17.71 9.43
CA GLN A 56 -33.65 18.02 8.98
C GLN A 56 -34.38 18.90 10.02
N LYS A 57 -34.31 18.54 11.30
CA LYS A 57 -34.95 19.30 12.39
C LYS A 57 -34.38 20.71 12.53
N ASP A 58 -33.06 20.86 12.40
CA ASP A 58 -32.41 22.16 12.43
C ASP A 58 -32.86 23.01 11.22
N ASN A 59 -32.93 22.42 10.03
CA ASN A 59 -33.40 23.10 8.82
C ASN A 59 -34.87 23.57 8.94
N GLU A 60 -35.76 22.72 9.46
CA GLU A 60 -37.16 23.10 9.72
C GLU A 60 -37.26 24.25 10.73
N THR A 61 -36.40 24.24 11.76
CA THR A 61 -36.32 25.32 12.76
C THR A 61 -35.86 26.62 12.12
N TYR A 62 -34.83 26.59 11.26
CA TYR A 62 -34.36 27.77 10.54
C TYR A 62 -35.41 28.32 9.57
N ILE A 63 -36.12 27.45 8.84
CA ILE A 63 -37.20 27.86 7.94
C ILE A 63 -38.31 28.55 8.73
N SER A 64 -38.76 27.95 9.84
CA SER A 64 -39.80 28.51 10.70
C SER A 64 -39.39 29.85 11.30
N LEU A 65 -38.18 29.95 11.84
CA LEU A 65 -37.65 31.20 12.40
C LEU A 65 -37.55 32.28 11.33
N THR A 66 -37.10 31.91 10.13
CA THR A 66 -37.02 32.83 8.99
C THR A 66 -38.41 33.33 8.61
N GLN A 67 -39.40 32.43 8.48
CA GLN A 67 -40.79 32.80 8.17
C GLN A 67 -41.40 33.72 9.22
N TRP A 68 -41.18 33.45 10.52
CA TRP A 68 -41.63 34.30 11.61
C TRP A 68 -40.98 35.69 11.57
N THR A 69 -39.67 35.73 11.36
CA THR A 69 -38.93 36.99 11.28
C THR A 69 -39.42 37.81 10.10
N LEU A 70 -39.60 37.18 8.94
CA LEU A 70 -40.12 37.81 7.72
C LEU A 70 -41.56 38.30 7.91
N GLY A 71 -42.40 37.52 8.59
CA GLY A 71 -43.77 37.89 8.96
C GLY A 71 -43.83 39.10 9.89
N ILE A 72 -42.99 39.12 10.93
CA ILE A 72 -42.90 40.26 11.87
C ILE A 72 -42.36 41.50 11.15
N SER A 73 -41.30 41.36 10.34
CA SER A 73 -40.77 42.47 9.54
C SER A 73 -41.79 43.01 8.55
N PHE A 74 -42.56 42.14 7.88
CA PHE A 74 -43.60 42.55 6.94
C PHE A 74 -44.78 43.23 7.64
N ALA A 75 -45.21 42.71 8.79
CA ALA A 75 -46.24 43.34 9.62
C ALA A 75 -45.78 44.72 10.12
N PHE A 76 -44.52 44.86 10.51
CA PHE A 76 -43.94 46.13 10.93
C PHE A 76 -43.87 47.12 9.75
N LEU A 77 -43.52 46.65 8.56
CA LEU A 77 -43.48 47.46 7.35
C LEU A 77 -44.89 47.91 6.94
N LEU A 78 -45.88 47.02 6.98
CA LEU A 78 -47.29 47.37 6.77
C LEU A 78 -47.83 48.32 7.85
N ALA A 79 -47.40 48.18 9.11
CA ALA A 79 -47.77 49.09 10.18
C ALA A 79 -47.17 50.48 9.97
N ILE A 80 -45.91 50.58 9.50
CA ILE A 80 -45.29 51.85 9.13
C ILE A 80 -46.02 52.49 7.94
N ILE A 81 -46.24 51.74 6.85
CA ILE A 81 -46.95 52.25 5.67
C ILE A 81 -48.38 52.64 6.03
N GLY A 82 -49.11 51.78 6.75
CA GLY A 82 -50.48 52.03 7.18
C GLY A 82 -50.58 53.24 8.11
N SER A 83 -49.66 53.37 9.08
CA SER A 83 -49.56 54.54 9.94
C SER A 83 -49.29 55.81 9.14
N GLN A 84 -48.33 55.77 8.20
CA GLN A 84 -48.05 56.90 7.33
C GLN A 84 -49.24 57.26 6.44
N VAL A 85 -49.93 56.31 5.81
CA VAL A 85 -51.13 56.57 4.99
C VAL A 85 -52.26 57.20 5.84
N PHE A 86 -52.42 56.75 7.09
CA PHE A 86 -53.47 57.26 7.98
C PHE A 86 -53.16 58.66 8.54
N PHE A 87 -51.89 59.00 8.75
CA PHE A 87 -51.47 60.33 9.22
C PHE A 87 -51.18 61.33 8.09
N ASN A 88 -50.88 60.86 6.87
CA ASN A 88 -50.48 61.67 5.71
C ASN A 88 -51.51 61.75 4.58
N TYR A 89 -52.79 61.52 4.83
CA TYR A 89 -53.86 61.85 3.87
C TYR A 89 -53.91 63.37 3.51
N ARG A 90 -53.06 64.19 4.14
CA ARG A 90 -52.83 65.61 3.84
C ARG A 90 -51.40 65.93 3.35
N ILE A 91 -50.64 64.95 2.87
CA ILE A 91 -49.32 65.20 2.26
C ILE A 91 -49.46 65.65 0.80
N ASN A 92 -48.64 66.64 0.45
CA ASN A 92 -48.59 67.26 -0.86
C ASN A 92 -47.91 66.33 -1.87
N LYS A 93 -48.48 66.15 -3.06
CA LYS A 93 -48.02 65.22 -4.12
C LYS A 93 -46.50 65.31 -4.42
N LYS A 94 -45.93 66.51 -4.27
CA LYS A 94 -44.50 66.78 -4.48
C LYS A 94 -43.57 66.06 -3.49
N GLU A 95 -43.98 65.88 -2.24
CA GLU A 95 -43.18 65.18 -1.23
C GLU A 95 -43.17 63.67 -1.49
N ILE A 96 -44.30 63.12 -1.96
CA ILE A 96 -44.39 61.72 -2.40
C ILE A 96 -43.49 61.47 -3.61
N ASP A 97 -43.49 62.36 -4.60
CA ASP A 97 -42.63 62.25 -5.77
C ASP A 97 -41.13 62.34 -5.39
N PHE A 98 -40.78 63.17 -4.40
CA PHE A 98 -39.41 63.25 -3.88
C PHE A 98 -38.99 61.99 -3.12
N ILE A 99 -39.85 61.48 -2.23
CA ILE A 99 -39.62 60.23 -1.50
C ILE A 99 -39.48 59.06 -2.47
N LYS A 100 -40.34 59.00 -3.50
CA LYS A 100 -40.24 57.98 -4.54
C LYS A 100 -38.90 58.04 -5.27
N LYS A 101 -38.44 59.25 -5.61
CA LYS A 101 -37.14 59.44 -6.27
C LYS A 101 -35.96 59.03 -5.39
N ASP A 102 -35.97 59.40 -4.10
CA ASP A 102 -34.93 58.99 -3.13
C ASP A 102 -34.92 57.47 -2.90
N ILE A 103 -36.10 56.85 -2.86
CA ILE A 103 -36.24 55.39 -2.78
C ILE A 103 -35.71 54.72 -4.05
N ASP A 104 -36.09 55.21 -5.24
CA ASP A 104 -35.63 54.65 -6.52
C ASP A 104 -34.11 54.79 -6.68
N GLU A 105 -33.53 55.92 -6.23
CA GLU A 105 -32.08 56.15 -6.22
C GLU A 105 -31.35 55.20 -5.27
N LYS A 106 -31.85 55.03 -4.04
CA LYS A 106 -31.30 54.07 -3.07
C LYS A 106 -31.46 52.62 -3.50
N ILE A 107 -32.56 52.27 -4.16
CA ILE A 107 -32.75 50.93 -4.74
C ILE A 107 -31.75 50.70 -5.86
N ALA A 108 -31.52 51.70 -6.72
CA ALA A 108 -30.53 51.60 -7.80
C ALA A 108 -29.10 51.47 -7.24
N GLU A 109 -28.73 52.26 -6.23
CA GLU A 109 -27.44 52.17 -5.55
C GLU A 109 -27.25 50.81 -4.86
N LEU A 110 -28.25 50.34 -4.12
CA LEU A 110 -28.22 49.05 -3.45
C LEU A 110 -28.11 47.90 -4.45
N LYS A 111 -28.82 47.98 -5.58
CA LYS A 111 -28.71 47.00 -6.68
C LYS A 111 -27.30 46.97 -7.26
N ASN A 112 -26.69 48.13 -7.52
CA ASN A 112 -25.34 48.21 -8.06
C ASN A 112 -24.32 47.65 -7.06
N ASN A 113 -24.39 48.06 -5.80
CA ASN A 113 -23.49 47.57 -4.74
C ASN A 113 -23.63 46.06 -4.52
N LEU A 114 -24.86 45.52 -4.57
CA LEU A 114 -25.08 44.08 -4.48
C LEU A 114 -24.51 43.36 -5.71
N THR A 115 -24.71 43.89 -6.91
CA THR A 115 -24.19 43.30 -8.15
C THR A 115 -22.66 43.25 -8.11
N GLU A 116 -22.01 44.36 -7.75
CA GLU A 116 -20.55 44.42 -7.61
C GLU A 116 -20.04 43.47 -6.50
N SER A 117 -20.73 43.39 -5.36
CA SER A 117 -20.37 42.46 -4.29
C SER A 117 -20.53 40.99 -4.71
N ILE A 118 -21.56 40.68 -5.50
CA ILE A 118 -21.78 39.33 -6.05
C ILE A 118 -20.69 38.98 -7.05
N ASP A 119 -20.38 39.88 -7.99
CA ASP A 119 -19.38 39.66 -9.03
C ASP A 119 -17.98 39.46 -8.42
N THR A 120 -17.60 40.31 -7.46
CA THR A 120 -16.32 40.18 -6.75
C THR A 120 -16.21 38.88 -5.95
N LYS A 121 -17.30 38.44 -5.29
CA LYS A 121 -17.34 37.14 -4.60
C LYS A 121 -17.26 35.98 -5.58
N LEU A 122 -17.95 36.06 -6.71
CA LEU A 122 -17.91 35.03 -7.76
C LEU A 122 -16.52 34.90 -8.38
N GLU A 123 -15.87 36.02 -8.68
CA GLU A 123 -14.49 36.03 -9.21
C GLU A 123 -13.51 35.41 -8.21
N LYS A 124 -13.61 35.79 -6.93
CA LYS A 124 -12.78 35.22 -5.87
C LYS A 124 -13.00 33.71 -5.74
N LEU A 125 -14.26 33.27 -5.69
CA LEU A 125 -14.61 31.86 -5.57
C LEU A 125 -14.11 31.06 -6.79
N ASN A 126 -14.24 31.60 -8.00
CA ASN A 126 -13.70 30.98 -9.22
C ASN A 126 -12.17 30.88 -9.18
N LYS A 127 -11.49 31.90 -8.68
CA LYS A 127 -10.03 31.89 -8.53
C LYS A 127 -9.57 30.85 -7.50
N ASP A 128 -10.25 30.78 -6.36
CA ASP A 128 -9.96 29.81 -5.30
C ASP A 128 -10.23 28.38 -5.80
N LEU A 129 -11.38 28.13 -6.43
CA LEU A 129 -11.71 26.84 -7.06
C LEU A 129 -10.69 26.42 -8.12
N LYS A 130 -10.25 27.34 -8.97
CA LYS A 130 -9.24 27.05 -9.99
C LYS A 130 -7.90 26.68 -9.36
N THR A 131 -7.54 27.34 -8.27
CA THR A 131 -6.29 27.07 -7.53
C THR A 131 -6.36 25.71 -6.85
N ASP A 132 -7.46 25.42 -6.15
CA ASP A 132 -7.69 24.14 -5.48
C ASP A 132 -7.75 22.98 -6.48
N PHE A 133 -8.44 23.16 -7.60
CA PHE A 133 -8.48 22.16 -8.66
C PHE A 133 -7.09 21.89 -9.26
N THR A 134 -6.29 22.94 -9.47
CA THR A 134 -4.92 22.79 -9.97
C THR A 134 -4.04 22.04 -8.97
N ARG A 135 -4.14 22.39 -7.68
CA ARG A 135 -3.42 21.71 -6.60
C ARG A 135 -3.81 20.24 -6.51
N LEU A 136 -5.10 19.95 -6.52
CA LEU A 136 -5.63 18.58 -6.46
C LEU A 136 -5.18 17.76 -7.68
N SER A 137 -5.15 18.36 -8.88
CA SER A 137 -4.62 17.71 -10.08
C SER A 137 -3.12 17.37 -9.96
N ILE A 138 -2.32 18.28 -9.38
CA ILE A 138 -0.89 18.05 -9.12
C ILE A 138 -0.71 16.95 -8.09
N ASP A 139 -1.45 16.99 -6.98
CA ASP A 139 -1.36 16.02 -5.89
C ASP A 139 -1.79 14.62 -6.37
N LEU A 140 -2.85 14.51 -7.18
CA LEU A 140 -3.25 13.25 -7.81
C LEU A 140 -2.19 12.71 -8.77
N LYS A 141 -1.60 13.56 -9.62
CA LYS A 141 -0.53 13.14 -10.53
C LYS A 141 0.68 12.62 -9.75
N LYS A 142 1.06 13.32 -8.68
CA LYS A 142 2.19 12.92 -7.83
C LYS A 142 1.89 11.62 -7.09
N SER A 143 0.73 11.50 -6.45
CA SER A 143 0.31 10.29 -5.75
C SER A 143 0.24 9.07 -6.69
N ASN A 144 -0.31 9.25 -7.90
CA ASN A 144 -0.32 8.18 -8.90
C ASN A 144 1.10 7.79 -9.32
N ALA A 145 1.98 8.76 -9.59
CA ALA A 145 3.38 8.48 -9.94
C ALA A 145 4.11 7.72 -8.83
N ASP A 146 3.91 8.12 -7.56
CA ASP A 146 4.50 7.47 -6.40
C ASP A 146 3.94 6.04 -6.22
N ASN A 147 2.63 5.83 -6.38
CA ASN A 147 2.01 4.51 -6.34
C ASN A 147 2.53 3.58 -7.43
N PHE A 148 2.67 4.08 -8.68
CA PHE A 148 3.25 3.30 -9.78
C PHE A 148 4.72 2.96 -9.52
N LYS A 149 5.50 3.90 -8.98
CA LYS A 149 6.90 3.66 -8.63
C LYS A 149 7.02 2.59 -7.54
N ASN A 150 6.26 2.71 -6.46
CA ASN A 150 6.24 1.75 -5.36
C ASN A 150 5.80 0.35 -5.83
N HIS A 151 4.80 0.28 -6.71
CA HIS A 151 4.34 -1.00 -7.27
C HIS A 151 5.40 -1.66 -8.16
N LYS A 152 6.14 -0.87 -8.94
CA LYS A 152 7.26 -1.35 -9.75
C LYS A 152 8.42 -1.85 -8.88
N GLU A 153 8.78 -1.11 -7.85
CA GLU A 153 9.82 -1.50 -6.89
C GLU A 153 9.45 -2.80 -6.16
N TYR A 154 8.22 -2.92 -5.67
CA TYR A 154 7.71 -4.15 -5.05
C TYR A 154 7.74 -5.34 -6.01
N SER A 155 7.30 -5.14 -7.26
CA SER A 155 7.30 -6.18 -8.29
C SER A 155 8.73 -6.64 -8.63
N ASN A 156 9.67 -5.70 -8.71
CA ASN A 156 11.08 -6.03 -8.93
C ASN A 156 11.67 -6.81 -7.77
N LEU A 157 11.42 -6.41 -6.52
CA LEU A 157 11.87 -7.12 -5.32
C LEU A 157 11.30 -8.55 -5.30
N LYS A 158 10.01 -8.71 -5.61
CA LYS A 158 9.36 -10.03 -5.70
C LYS A 158 10.02 -10.91 -6.76
N LEU A 159 10.34 -10.35 -7.93
CA LEU A 159 11.05 -11.06 -9.00
C LEU A 159 12.48 -11.47 -8.57
N GLU A 160 13.20 -10.62 -7.86
CA GLU A 160 14.55 -10.94 -7.36
C GLU A 160 14.52 -12.06 -6.33
N VAL A 161 13.58 -12.02 -5.39
CA VAL A 161 13.38 -13.09 -4.40
C VAL A 161 13.06 -14.42 -5.09
N GLN A 162 12.15 -14.40 -6.07
CA GLN A 162 11.80 -15.60 -6.85
C GLN A 162 12.99 -16.14 -7.64
N LYS A 163 13.76 -15.28 -8.31
CA LYS A 163 14.98 -15.67 -9.03
C LYS A 163 16.01 -16.31 -8.09
N SER A 164 16.19 -15.75 -6.90
CA SER A 164 17.09 -16.31 -5.89
C SER A 164 16.62 -17.69 -5.43
N SER A 165 15.32 -17.86 -5.16
CA SER A 165 14.73 -19.15 -4.79
C SER A 165 14.94 -20.22 -5.87
N ILE A 166 14.59 -19.90 -7.12
CA ILE A 166 14.76 -20.81 -8.26
C ILE A 166 16.23 -21.20 -8.44
N LYS A 167 17.16 -20.25 -8.27
CA LYS A 167 18.61 -20.53 -8.37
C LYS A 167 19.07 -21.50 -7.27
N GLN A 168 18.54 -21.39 -6.05
CA GLN A 168 18.83 -22.33 -4.97
C GLN A 168 18.26 -23.72 -5.25
N GLU A 169 17.04 -23.80 -5.77
CA GLU A 169 16.40 -25.07 -6.17
C GLU A 169 17.15 -25.77 -7.29
N ILE A 170 17.55 -25.05 -8.35
CA ILE A 170 18.37 -25.60 -9.44
C ILE A 170 19.65 -26.19 -8.86
N LYS A 171 20.33 -25.47 -7.96
CA LYS A 171 21.57 -25.96 -7.33
C LYS A 171 21.32 -27.21 -6.48
N ALA A 172 20.20 -27.28 -5.76
CA ALA A 172 19.83 -28.47 -4.99
C ALA A 172 19.56 -29.69 -5.89
N LEU A 173 18.89 -29.48 -7.02
CA LEU A 173 18.66 -30.53 -8.03
C LEU A 173 19.96 -30.97 -8.70
N GLU A 174 20.84 -30.04 -9.07
CA GLU A 174 22.17 -30.36 -9.60
C GLU A 174 22.97 -31.22 -8.62
N LYS A 175 22.89 -30.91 -7.32
CA LYS A 175 23.53 -31.70 -6.26
C LYS A 175 22.99 -33.14 -6.24
N GLU A 176 21.67 -33.31 -6.29
CA GLU A 176 21.04 -34.64 -6.32
C GLU A 176 21.38 -35.41 -7.59
N VAL A 177 21.42 -34.75 -8.74
CA VAL A 177 21.83 -35.36 -10.02
C VAL A 177 23.27 -35.84 -9.94
N GLU A 178 24.19 -35.03 -9.40
CA GLU A 178 25.60 -35.44 -9.25
C GLU A 178 25.76 -36.55 -8.22
N GLN A 179 25.01 -36.54 -7.11
CA GLN A 179 25.01 -37.65 -6.16
C GLN A 179 24.54 -38.96 -6.81
N ASN A 180 23.40 -38.94 -7.50
CA ASN A 180 22.86 -40.10 -8.21
C ASN A 180 23.80 -40.60 -9.32
N LYS A 181 24.53 -39.71 -10.00
CA LYS A 181 25.59 -40.10 -10.95
C LYS A 181 26.73 -40.81 -10.23
N GLY A 182 27.15 -40.30 -9.08
CA GLY A 182 28.16 -40.92 -8.22
C GLY A 182 27.77 -42.35 -7.85
N ASP A 183 26.56 -42.53 -7.33
CA ASP A 183 26.00 -43.84 -6.97
C ASP A 183 25.93 -44.78 -8.18
N LEU A 184 25.47 -44.29 -9.34
CA LEU A 184 25.41 -45.07 -10.58
C LEU A 184 26.79 -45.52 -11.04
N TRP A 185 27.82 -44.67 -10.95
CA TRP A 185 29.18 -45.03 -11.33
C TRP A 185 29.81 -46.02 -10.37
N LYS A 186 29.55 -45.85 -9.07
CA LYS A 186 29.95 -46.80 -8.03
C LYS A 186 29.34 -48.18 -8.27
N LEU A 187 28.04 -48.25 -8.58
CA LEU A 187 27.37 -49.51 -8.96
C LEU A 187 27.96 -50.17 -10.21
N LYS A 188 28.52 -49.38 -11.14
CA LYS A 188 29.22 -49.87 -12.33
C LYS A 188 30.69 -50.25 -12.07
N GLY A 189 31.20 -50.04 -10.85
CA GLY A 189 32.61 -50.25 -10.50
C GLY A 189 33.56 -49.23 -11.12
N VAL A 190 33.07 -48.06 -11.54
CA VAL A 190 33.90 -47.00 -12.14
C VAL A 190 34.19 -45.92 -11.10
N GLU A 191 35.06 -46.26 -10.15
CA GLU A 191 35.32 -45.47 -8.94
C GLU A 191 35.84 -44.05 -9.24
N THR A 192 36.64 -43.87 -10.31
CA THR A 192 37.16 -42.54 -10.68
C THR A 192 36.04 -41.58 -11.06
N ASN A 193 35.02 -42.07 -11.78
CA ASN A 193 33.87 -41.26 -12.16
C ASN A 193 32.95 -41.02 -10.95
N ALA A 194 32.80 -42.03 -10.08
CA ALA A 194 32.05 -41.89 -8.84
C ALA A 194 32.64 -40.79 -7.96
N LEU A 195 33.96 -40.80 -7.76
CA LEU A 195 34.69 -39.80 -6.98
C LEU A 195 34.45 -38.39 -7.51
N SER A 196 34.60 -38.18 -8.81
CA SER A 196 34.39 -36.87 -9.44
C SER A 196 32.99 -36.32 -9.19
N SER A 197 31.97 -37.19 -9.32
CA SER A 197 30.58 -36.83 -9.06
C SER A 197 30.30 -36.52 -7.59
N PHE A 198 30.81 -37.31 -6.64
CA PHE A 198 30.65 -37.03 -5.21
C PHE A 198 31.37 -35.75 -4.76
N ILE A 199 32.56 -35.48 -5.30
CA ILE A 199 33.28 -34.21 -5.08
C ILE A 199 32.42 -33.02 -5.54
N ARG A 200 31.86 -33.11 -6.75
CA ARG A 200 31.01 -32.04 -7.30
C ARG A 200 29.75 -31.83 -6.47
N SER A 201 29.09 -32.91 -6.07
CA SER A 201 27.93 -32.87 -5.19
C SER A 201 28.27 -32.21 -3.84
N THR A 202 29.45 -32.50 -3.27
CA THR A 202 29.91 -31.89 -2.03
C THR A 202 30.12 -30.38 -2.16
N PHE A 203 30.72 -29.90 -3.26
CA PHE A 203 30.84 -28.47 -3.51
C PHE A 203 29.48 -27.77 -3.61
N LEU A 204 28.52 -28.38 -4.33
CA LEU A 204 27.16 -27.84 -4.44
C LEU A 204 26.46 -27.79 -3.08
N GLN A 205 26.65 -28.80 -2.24
CA GLN A 205 26.12 -28.85 -0.88
C GLN A 205 26.73 -27.77 0.03
N LEU A 206 28.05 -27.53 -0.06
CA LEU A 206 28.72 -26.42 0.66
C LEU A 206 28.21 -25.05 0.19
N GLU A 207 28.02 -24.87 -1.11
CA GLU A 207 27.48 -23.63 -1.68
C GLU A 207 26.01 -23.36 -1.26
N LEU A 208 25.29 -24.39 -0.82
CA LEU A 208 23.96 -24.30 -0.22
C LEU A 208 24.01 -24.09 1.30
N ASN A 209 25.20 -23.96 1.90
CA ASN A 209 25.42 -23.90 3.35
C ASN A 209 24.79 -25.07 4.11
N ARG A 210 24.87 -26.27 3.54
CA ARG A 210 24.33 -27.49 4.16
C ARG A 210 25.47 -28.39 4.60
N ASP A 211 25.18 -29.25 5.56
CA ASP A 211 26.13 -30.25 6.03
C ASP A 211 26.44 -31.28 4.94
N VAL A 212 27.71 -31.68 4.87
CA VAL A 212 28.30 -32.57 3.86
C VAL A 212 28.63 -33.96 4.40
N GLN A 213 28.35 -34.21 5.69
CA GLN A 213 28.75 -35.43 6.40
C GLN A 213 28.51 -36.71 5.60
N TYR A 214 27.34 -36.86 4.98
CA TYR A 214 26.97 -38.08 4.26
C TYR A 214 27.78 -38.25 2.96
N ILE A 215 27.86 -37.21 2.14
CA ILE A 215 28.59 -37.25 0.86
C ILE A 215 30.09 -37.45 1.10
N MET A 216 30.62 -36.94 2.22
CA MET A 216 32.02 -37.21 2.60
C MET A 216 32.28 -38.68 2.91
N ASN A 217 31.31 -39.42 3.45
CA ASN A 217 31.48 -40.87 3.64
C ASN A 217 31.57 -41.58 2.29
N ASP A 218 30.76 -41.17 1.31
CA ASP A 218 30.79 -41.75 -0.04
C ASP A 218 32.14 -41.48 -0.72
N ILE A 219 32.70 -40.27 -0.56
CA ILE A 219 34.06 -39.94 -1.04
C ILE A 219 35.10 -40.85 -0.38
N ILE A 220 35.03 -41.03 0.94
CA ILE A 220 35.96 -41.86 1.70
C ILE A 220 35.91 -43.31 1.22
N GLU A 221 34.72 -43.87 1.05
CA GLU A 221 34.52 -45.25 0.59
C GLU A 221 35.09 -45.46 -0.82
N VAL A 222 34.81 -44.54 -1.74
CA VAL A 222 35.36 -44.58 -3.11
C VAL A 222 36.90 -44.46 -3.08
N LEU A 223 37.46 -43.62 -2.21
CA LEU A 223 38.91 -43.48 -2.05
C LEU A 223 39.56 -44.72 -1.44
N GLU A 224 38.87 -45.49 -0.60
CA GLU A 224 39.39 -46.77 -0.07
C GLU A 224 39.56 -47.80 -1.20
N ASN A 225 38.68 -47.77 -2.21
CA ASN A 225 38.70 -48.71 -3.34
C ASN A 225 39.59 -48.26 -4.52
N LEU A 226 39.96 -46.98 -4.60
CA LEU A 226 40.80 -46.46 -5.69
C LEU A 226 42.29 -46.78 -5.47
N GLU A 227 42.95 -47.37 -6.46
CA GLU A 227 44.42 -47.55 -6.42
C GLU A 227 45.18 -46.27 -6.78
N GLU A 228 44.64 -45.50 -7.72
CA GLU A 228 45.23 -44.28 -8.28
C GLU A 228 44.19 -43.16 -8.37
N ILE A 229 44.65 -41.91 -8.48
CA ILE A 229 43.77 -40.74 -8.59
C ILE A 229 44.17 -39.85 -9.77
N ASP A 230 43.19 -39.30 -10.46
CA ASP A 230 43.47 -38.31 -11.49
C ASP A 230 43.82 -36.94 -10.88
N SER A 231 44.63 -36.16 -11.59
CA SER A 231 45.11 -34.85 -11.15
C SER A 231 43.97 -33.87 -10.85
N HIS A 232 42.89 -33.92 -11.61
CA HIS A 232 41.76 -33.01 -11.43
C HIS A 232 41.05 -33.29 -10.10
N SER A 233 40.71 -34.55 -9.83
CA SER A 233 40.11 -35.00 -8.57
C SER A 233 41.05 -34.74 -7.39
N TYR A 234 42.35 -35.00 -7.52
CA TYR A 234 43.34 -34.70 -6.48
C TYR A 234 43.32 -33.21 -6.10
N ASN A 235 43.33 -32.32 -7.09
CA ASN A 235 43.30 -30.88 -6.85
C ASN A 235 41.98 -30.44 -6.23
N LYS A 236 40.86 -31.03 -6.67
CA LYS A 236 39.54 -30.74 -6.12
C LYS A 236 39.37 -31.23 -4.67
N LEU A 237 39.95 -32.36 -4.29
CA LEU A 237 39.96 -32.83 -2.90
C LEU A 237 40.78 -31.91 -1.99
N ASN A 238 41.92 -31.37 -2.47
CA ASN A 238 42.66 -30.36 -1.71
C ASN A 238 41.91 -29.04 -1.57
N GLU A 239 41.14 -28.65 -2.59
CA GLU A 239 40.27 -27.48 -2.51
C GLU A 239 39.14 -27.74 -1.50
N LEU A 240 38.55 -28.93 -1.55
CA LEU A 240 37.46 -29.34 -0.67
C LEU A 240 37.91 -29.36 0.79
N SER A 241 39.09 -29.92 1.09
CA SER A 241 39.61 -30.00 2.46
C SER A 241 39.80 -28.63 3.12
N LYS A 242 40.13 -27.60 2.32
CA LYS A 242 40.24 -26.20 2.78
C LYS A 242 38.91 -25.52 3.04
N LYS A 243 37.83 -25.98 2.40
CA LYS A 243 36.48 -25.39 2.51
C LYS A 243 35.59 -26.08 3.54
N THR A 244 35.95 -27.27 4.00
CA THR A 244 35.19 -27.99 5.04
C THR A 244 35.18 -27.24 6.37
N ILE A 245 34.01 -27.19 6.99
CA ILE A 245 33.78 -26.64 8.33
C ILE A 245 34.29 -27.57 9.44
N GLU A 246 34.56 -27.04 10.63
CA GLU A 246 35.14 -27.78 11.77
C GLU A 246 34.34 -29.03 12.15
N SER A 247 33.01 -29.03 11.95
CA SER A 247 32.15 -30.19 12.24
C SER A 247 32.47 -31.44 11.42
N ASN A 248 33.18 -31.29 10.29
CA ASN A 248 33.54 -32.39 9.40
C ASN A 248 35.05 -32.71 9.43
N LYS A 249 35.79 -32.16 10.39
CA LYS A 249 37.26 -32.26 10.47
C LYS A 249 37.79 -33.70 10.43
N GLU A 250 37.22 -34.60 11.23
CA GLU A 250 37.63 -36.00 11.27
C GLU A 250 37.51 -36.67 9.89
N LYS A 251 36.40 -36.42 9.18
CA LYS A 251 36.20 -36.95 7.82
C LYS A 251 37.15 -36.31 6.83
N THR A 252 37.43 -35.02 6.96
CA THR A 252 38.41 -34.32 6.13
C THR A 252 39.80 -34.90 6.32
N GLU A 253 40.22 -35.15 7.56
CA GLU A 253 41.52 -35.76 7.89
C GLU A 253 41.61 -37.19 7.33
N LYS A 254 40.56 -38.01 7.52
CA LYS A 254 40.49 -39.36 6.93
C LYS A 254 40.59 -39.30 5.41
N MET A 255 39.80 -38.44 4.74
CA MET A 255 39.86 -38.22 3.31
C MET A 255 41.27 -37.84 2.85
N ILE A 256 41.92 -36.88 3.52
CA ILE A 256 43.31 -36.48 3.22
C ILE A 256 44.28 -37.66 3.31
N SER A 257 44.19 -38.46 4.38
CA SER A 257 45.07 -39.61 4.56
C SER A 257 44.92 -40.64 3.43
N LEU A 258 43.71 -40.78 2.86
CA LEU A 258 43.44 -41.75 1.81
C LEU A 258 43.98 -41.32 0.44
N TYR A 259 43.86 -40.06 0.04
CA TYR A 259 44.26 -39.64 -1.32
C TYR A 259 45.70 -39.12 -1.43
N LYS A 260 46.28 -38.64 -0.32
CA LYS A 260 47.58 -37.93 -0.36
C LYS A 260 48.73 -38.81 -0.85
N ASP A 261 48.68 -40.09 -0.52
CA ASP A 261 49.74 -41.06 -0.85
C ASP A 261 49.44 -41.89 -2.11
N LYS A 262 48.28 -41.67 -2.75
CA LYS A 262 47.95 -42.37 -4.00
C LYS A 262 48.76 -41.81 -5.18
N PRO A 263 49.17 -42.67 -6.13
CA PRO A 263 49.73 -42.25 -7.41
C PRO A 263 48.78 -41.30 -8.15
N VAL A 264 49.32 -40.19 -8.66
CA VAL A 264 48.54 -39.17 -9.37
C VAL A 264 48.88 -39.16 -10.85
N TYR A 265 47.85 -39.23 -11.70
CA TYR A 265 47.99 -39.27 -13.16
C TYR A 265 47.22 -38.15 -13.87
N GLU A 266 47.69 -37.78 -15.06
CA GLU A 266 47.00 -36.93 -16.02
C GLU A 266 46.58 -37.78 -17.23
N TYR A 267 45.33 -37.65 -17.65
CA TYR A 267 44.86 -38.24 -18.89
C TYR A 267 45.01 -37.21 -20.00
N THR A 268 45.87 -37.49 -20.98
CA THR A 268 46.04 -36.63 -22.14
C THR A 268 45.36 -37.23 -23.36
N ASN A 269 44.55 -36.44 -24.07
CA ASN A 269 43.94 -36.84 -25.35
C ASN A 269 44.94 -36.81 -26.51
N THR A 270 46.20 -36.46 -26.25
CA THR A 270 47.26 -36.52 -27.24
C THR A 270 47.71 -37.96 -27.42
N SER A 271 47.47 -38.50 -28.61
CA SER A 271 48.14 -39.71 -29.09
C SER A 271 49.65 -39.52 -28.88
N PRO A 272 50.34 -40.44 -28.19
CA PRO A 272 51.79 -40.35 -28.00
C PRO A 272 52.56 -40.38 -29.33
N PHE A 273 51.89 -40.82 -30.41
CA PHE A 273 52.35 -40.67 -31.77
C PHE A 273 51.60 -39.51 -32.41
N GLY A 274 52.27 -38.35 -32.51
CA GLY A 274 51.82 -37.22 -33.32
C GLY A 274 51.72 -37.68 -34.77
N GLY A 275 50.50 -38.05 -35.20
CA GLY A 275 50.29 -38.79 -36.43
C GLY A 275 48.97 -38.43 -37.07
N ILE A 276 49.09 -37.81 -38.23
CA ILE A 276 48.04 -37.32 -39.11
C ILE A 276 47.05 -38.44 -39.46
N GLY A 277 45.75 -38.20 -39.21
CA GLY A 277 44.66 -38.82 -39.99
C GLY A 277 44.12 -40.19 -39.58
N GLY A 278 44.56 -40.81 -38.48
CA GLY A 278 44.02 -42.10 -38.03
C GLY A 278 42.94 -41.96 -36.96
N MET A 279 41.71 -42.44 -37.22
CA MET A 279 40.73 -42.72 -36.17
C MET A 279 41.38 -43.65 -35.13
N GLY A 280 41.80 -43.08 -34.00
CA GLY A 280 42.65 -43.74 -33.02
C GLY A 280 41.92 -44.85 -32.26
N ILE A 281 42.39 -46.08 -32.46
CA ILE A 281 42.07 -47.29 -31.66
C ILE A 281 42.74 -47.21 -30.26
N PHE A 282 43.65 -46.25 -30.04
CA PHE A 282 44.35 -46.08 -28.79
C PHE A 282 43.57 -45.16 -27.86
N GLY A 283 43.15 -45.70 -26.71
CA GLY A 283 42.52 -44.93 -25.63
C GLY A 283 43.42 -43.83 -25.06
N PRO A 284 42.88 -42.98 -24.16
CA PRO A 284 43.60 -41.85 -23.60
C PRO A 284 44.94 -42.28 -22.98
N SER A 285 46.00 -41.52 -23.26
CA SER A 285 47.32 -41.81 -22.72
C SER A 285 47.41 -41.34 -21.26
N LYS A 286 47.95 -42.19 -20.38
CA LYS A 286 48.18 -41.88 -18.96
C LYS A 286 49.59 -41.33 -18.78
N ARG A 287 49.71 -40.10 -18.24
CA ARG A 287 50.98 -39.49 -17.83
C ARG A 287 51.05 -39.42 -16.31
N TYR A 288 52.08 -40.01 -15.73
CA TYR A 288 52.32 -39.93 -14.28
C TYR A 288 52.78 -38.52 -13.88
N ILE A 289 52.28 -38.02 -12.74
CA ILE A 289 52.63 -36.70 -12.19
C ILE A 289 53.43 -36.84 -10.90
N LYS A 290 52.91 -37.55 -9.88
CA LYS A 290 53.53 -37.65 -8.54
C LYS A 290 53.08 -38.88 -7.73
N ASN A 291 53.82 -39.17 -6.65
CA ASN A 291 53.68 -40.34 -5.75
C ASN A 291 53.87 -41.71 -6.41
N LYS A 292 54.98 -41.90 -7.14
CA LYS A 292 55.36 -43.19 -7.76
C LYS A 292 55.83 -44.08 -6.63
N LYS A 293 55.19 -45.23 -6.49
CA LYS A 293 55.78 -46.34 -5.77
C LYS A 293 56.91 -46.95 -6.61
#